data_AF-A0A946UZF6-F1
#
_entry.id   AF-A0A946UZF6-F1
#
_cell.length_a   1.000
_cell.length_b   1.000
_cell.length_c   1.000
_cell.angle_alpha   90.00
_cell.angle_beta   90.00
_cell.angle_gamma   90.00
#
_symmetry.space_group_name_H-M   'P 1'
#
loop_
_entity.id
_entity.type
_entity.pdbx_description
1 polymer ?
#
loop_
_entity_poly.entity_id
_entity_poly.type
_entity_poly.pdbx_seq_one_letter_code
_entity_poly.pdbx_strand_id
1 'polypeptide(L)'
;MPIIDIIIAVAILISVVVGIFRGFVREAISVAALLFAIWSALYFGPALGSVTDTWLNSEELQKWFGRVLVFAVVLLLGALLGWALSKIVRWSALSGMDRFLGALFGTGRGVLLVAVGVIGGEFAGFDNDEWWAESRLIPHFEVVAEWIKVMAPEGLDVILPDQEAEALPVPV
;
A
#
# COMPACT_ATOMS: atom_id res chain seq x y z
N MET A 1 -23.62 19.86 -1.76
CA MET A 1 -22.55 18.86 -1.89
C MET A 1 -21.80 18.88 -0.58
N PRO A 2 -21.86 17.79 0.20
CA PRO A 2 -21.12 17.66 1.44
C PRO A 2 -19.63 17.98 1.26
N ILE A 3 -19.00 18.54 2.28
CA ILE A 3 -17.57 18.87 2.27
C ILE A 3 -16.73 17.62 1.97
N ILE A 4 -17.18 16.44 2.42
CA ILE A 4 -16.50 15.17 2.16
C ILE A 4 -16.43 14.84 0.66
N ASP A 5 -17.46 15.15 -0.13
CA ASP A 5 -17.43 14.91 -1.58
C ASP A 5 -16.34 15.75 -2.26
N ILE A 6 -16.13 16.98 -1.78
CA ILE A 6 -15.08 17.88 -2.27
C ILE A 6 -13.70 17.33 -1.88
N ILE A 7 -13.54 16.86 -0.64
CA ILE A 7 -12.29 16.25 -0.16
C ILE A 7 -11.94 15.02 -1.00
N ILE A 8 -12.90 14.13 -1.24
CA ILE A 8 -12.72 12.93 -2.06
C ILE A 8 -12.30 13.31 -3.49
N ALA A 9 -13.02 14.25 -4.12
CA ALA A 9 -12.72 14.70 -5.47
C ALA A 9 -11.31 15.30 -5.57
N VAL A 10 -10.91 16.12 -4.59
CA VAL A 10 -9.57 16.71 -4.52
C VAL A 10 -8.50 15.64 -4.30
N ALA A 11 -8.73 14.66 -3.43
CA ALA A 11 -7.79 13.56 -3.18
C ALA A 11 -7.52 12.75 -4.46
N ILE A 12 -8.58 12.40 -5.20
CA ILE A 12 -8.47 11.69 -6.47
C ILE A 12 -7.74 12.56 -7.50
N LEU A 13 -8.12 13.83 -7.62
CA LEU A 13 -7.49 14.76 -8.55
C LEU A 13 -5.98 14.88 -8.28
N ILE A 14 -5.59 15.05 -7.02
CA ILE A 14 -4.17 15.08 -6.61
C ILE A 14 -3.49 13.77 -7.02
N SER A 15 -4.12 12.61 -6.77
CA SER A 15 -3.54 11.33 -7.15
C SER A 15 -3.33 11.19 -8.66
N VAL A 16 -4.30 11.62 -9.47
CA VAL A 16 -4.21 11.64 -10.95
C VAL A 16 -3.09 12.57 -11.41
N VAL A 17 -3.04 13.79 -10.87
CA VAL A 17 -2.01 14.79 -11.21
C VAL A 17 -0.62 14.27 -10.85
N VAL A 18 -0.46 13.67 -9.67
CA VAL A 18 0.78 13.02 -9.25
C VAL A 18 1.14 11.88 -10.19
N GLY A 19 0.17 11.07 -10.62
CA GLY A 19 0.37 10.00 -11.61
C GLY A 19 0.86 10.52 -12.96
N ILE A 20 0.29 11.61 -13.46
CA ILE A 20 0.71 12.29 -14.70
C ILE A 20 2.15 12.82 -14.59
N PHE A 21 2.55 13.33 -13.43
CA PHE A 21 3.90 13.87 -13.21
C PHE A 21 4.95 12.79 -12.97
N ARG A 22 4.60 11.71 -12.28
CA ARG A 22 5.51 10.59 -11.99
C ARG A 22 5.69 9.69 -13.21
N GLY A 23 4.63 9.46 -13.99
CA GLY A 23 4.59 8.51 -15.10
C GLY A 23 4.29 7.07 -14.62
N PHE A 24 3.70 6.27 -15.49
CA PHE A 24 3.34 4.87 -15.21
C PHE A 24 4.55 4.02 -14.86
N VAL A 25 5.66 4.14 -15.60
CA VAL A 25 6.85 3.30 -15.43
C VAL A 25 7.40 3.43 -14.01
N ARG A 26 7.47 4.66 -13.49
CA ARG A 26 7.95 4.90 -12.14
C ARG A 26 7.01 4.28 -11.09
N GLU A 27 5.71 4.38 -11.32
CA GLU A 27 4.71 3.89 -10.38
C GLU A 27 4.64 2.34 -10.39
N ALA A 28 4.69 1.71 -11.57
CA ALA A 28 4.76 0.26 -11.73
C ALA A 28 6.01 -0.32 -11.07
N ILE A 29 7.17 0.30 -11.25
CA ILE A 29 8.41 -0.11 -10.59
C ILE A 29 8.30 0.08 -9.08
N SER A 30 7.66 1.16 -8.61
CA SER A 30 7.44 1.37 -7.18
C SER A 30 6.60 0.26 -6.55
N VAL A 31 5.53 -0.19 -7.22
CA VAL A 31 4.69 -1.29 -6.73
C VAL A 31 5.45 -2.62 -6.78
N ALA A 32 6.13 -2.90 -7.88
CA ALA A 32 6.93 -4.12 -8.00
C ALA A 32 8.04 -4.18 -6.95
N ALA A 33 8.74 -3.05 -6.73
CA ALA A 33 9.76 -2.93 -5.70
C ALA A 33 9.18 -3.11 -4.30
N LEU A 34 7.96 -2.64 -4.03
CA LEU A 34 7.28 -2.85 -2.76
C LEU A 34 7.01 -4.35 -2.52
N LEU A 35 6.41 -5.04 -3.48
CA LEU A 35 6.14 -6.48 -3.37
C LEU A 35 7.44 -7.27 -3.18
N PHE A 36 8.46 -6.94 -3.95
CA PHE A 36 9.77 -7.57 -3.84
C PHE A 36 10.48 -7.24 -2.51
N ALA A 37 10.31 -6.04 -1.98
CA ALA A 37 10.83 -5.63 -0.68
C ALA A 37 10.15 -6.38 0.46
N ILE A 38 8.83 -6.56 0.41
CA ILE A 38 8.09 -7.35 1.41
C ILE A 38 8.60 -8.79 1.41
N TRP A 39 8.63 -9.43 0.23
CA TRP A 39 9.12 -10.80 0.09
C TRP A 39 10.57 -10.94 0.58
N SER A 40 11.46 -10.05 0.14
CA SER A 40 12.86 -10.05 0.56
C SER A 40 13.03 -9.80 2.05
N ALA A 41 12.25 -8.89 2.63
CA ALA A 41 12.28 -8.61 4.07
C ALA A 41 11.87 -9.84 4.88
N LEU A 42 10.77 -10.50 4.50
CA LEU A 42 10.30 -11.70 5.19
C LEU A 42 11.31 -12.85 5.10
N TYR A 43 11.93 -13.04 3.94
CA TYR A 43 12.86 -14.13 3.69
C TYR A 43 14.28 -13.89 4.24
N PHE A 44 14.88 -12.74 3.93
CA PHE A 44 16.27 -12.42 4.30
C PHE A 44 16.39 -11.64 5.62
N GLY A 45 15.31 -11.02 6.09
CA GLY A 45 15.31 -10.19 7.30
C GLY A 45 15.79 -10.91 8.56
N PRO A 46 15.33 -12.13 8.88
CA PRO A 46 15.82 -12.87 10.04
C PRO A 46 17.33 -13.13 10.01
N ALA A 47 17.88 -13.49 8.84
CA ALA A 47 19.31 -13.76 8.68
C ALA A 47 20.17 -12.49 8.79
N LEU A 48 19.67 -11.35 8.32
CA LEU A 48 20.37 -10.07 8.48
C LEU A 48 20.26 -9.55 9.93
N GLY A 49 19.15 -9.87 10.60
CA GLY A 49 18.88 -9.50 11.99
C GLY A 49 19.85 -10.14 12.98
N SER A 50 20.27 -11.39 12.76
CA SER A 50 21.16 -12.10 13.69
C SER A 50 22.54 -11.46 13.84
N VAL A 51 22.98 -10.65 12.87
CA VAL A 51 24.23 -9.86 12.95
C VAL A 51 24.16 -8.79 14.05
N THR A 52 22.97 -8.50 14.58
CA THR A 52 22.76 -7.53 15.65
C THR A 52 22.71 -8.14 17.07
N ASP A 53 23.14 -9.38 17.22
CA ASP A 53 23.26 -10.08 18.51
C ASP A 53 24.11 -9.32 19.56
N THR A 54 25.14 -8.61 19.10
CA THR A 54 26.06 -7.85 19.98
C THR A 54 25.43 -6.66 20.70
N TRP A 55 24.30 -6.13 20.23
CA TRP A 55 23.66 -4.92 20.78
C TRP A 55 22.13 -5.00 20.95
N LEU A 56 21.47 -6.05 20.44
CA LEU A 56 20.05 -6.32 20.66
C LEU A 56 19.88 -7.65 21.41
N ASN A 57 19.28 -7.60 22.60
CA ASN A 57 19.09 -8.80 23.43
C ASN A 57 17.81 -9.60 23.13
N SER A 58 16.88 -9.06 22.32
CA SER A 58 15.63 -9.73 21.95
C SER A 58 15.72 -10.25 20.52
N GLU A 59 15.56 -11.57 20.35
CA GLU A 59 15.53 -12.24 19.05
C GLU A 59 14.42 -11.69 18.14
N GLU A 60 13.29 -11.30 18.73
CA GLU A 60 12.18 -10.72 17.98
C GLU A 60 12.54 -9.33 17.44
N LEU A 61 13.17 -8.49 18.27
CA LEU A 61 13.67 -7.18 17.83
C LEU A 61 14.72 -7.31 16.73
N GLN A 62 15.63 -8.28 16.83
CA GLN A 62 16.64 -8.55 15.80
C GLN A 62 15.98 -8.91 14.45
N LYS A 63 15.00 -9.82 14.45
CA LYS A 63 14.27 -10.22 13.25
C LYS A 63 13.55 -9.04 12.60
N TRP A 64 12.86 -8.22 13.40
CA TRP A 64 12.18 -7.03 12.89
C TRP A 64 13.14 -5.96 12.38
N PHE A 65 14.27 -5.76 13.06
CA PHE A 65 15.32 -4.86 12.61
C PHE A 65 15.85 -5.27 11.23
N GLY A 66 16.21 -6.54 11.06
CA GLY A 66 16.68 -7.06 9.78
C GLY A 66 15.63 -6.97 8.67
N ARG A 67 14.36 -7.27 8.97
CA ARG A 67 13.23 -7.09 8.04
C ARG A 67 13.11 -5.65 7.56
N VAL A 68 13.10 -4.68 8.49
CA VAL A 68 13.00 -3.25 8.17
C VAL A 68 14.21 -2.79 7.35
N LEU A 69 15.42 -3.24 7.71
CA LEU A 69 16.64 -2.88 6.99
C LEU A 69 16.62 -3.40 5.55
N VAL A 70 16.31 -4.68 5.34
CA VAL A 70 16.18 -5.27 3.99
C VAL A 70 15.10 -4.55 3.20
N PHE A 71 13.94 -4.34 3.80
CA PHE A 71 12.83 -3.63 3.17
C PHE A 71 13.25 -2.24 2.67
N ALA A 72 13.90 -1.45 3.53
CA ALA A 72 14.37 -0.11 3.21
C ALA A 72 15.41 -0.11 2.07
N VAL A 73 16.37 -1.04 2.11
CA VAL A 73 17.41 -1.16 1.08
C VAL A 73 16.81 -1.53 -0.27
N VAL A 74 15.90 -2.51 -0.31
CA VAL A 74 15.25 -2.94 -1.55
C VAL A 74 14.38 -1.82 -2.13
N LEU A 75 13.61 -1.12 -1.29
CA LEU A 75 12.83 0.04 -1.73
C LEU A 75 13.71 1.16 -2.28
N LEU A 76 14.86 1.43 -1.64
CA LEU A 76 15.79 2.45 -2.11
C LEU A 76 16.33 2.11 -3.50
N LEU A 77 16.75 0.86 -3.71
CA LEU A 77 17.23 0.38 -5.01
C LEU A 77 16.13 0.43 -6.06
N GLY A 78 14.92 -0.02 -5.72
CA GLY A 78 13.76 0.03 -6.60
C GLY A 78 13.37 1.47 -6.97
N ALA A 79 13.43 2.40 -6.03
CA ALA A 79 13.16 3.81 -6.27
C ALA A 79 14.21 4.44 -7.21
N LEU A 80 15.49 4.09 -7.03
CA LEU A 80 16.57 4.55 -7.91
C LEU A 80 16.41 3.99 -9.33
N LEU A 81 16.08 2.69 -9.45
CA LEU A 81 15.80 2.05 -10.73
C LEU A 81 14.58 2.69 -11.42
N GLY A 82 13.49 2.90 -10.69
CA GLY A 82 12.29 3.57 -11.18
C GLY A 82 12.57 4.98 -11.67
N TRP A 83 13.37 5.73 -10.93
CA TRP A 83 13.82 7.05 -11.35
C TRP A 83 14.65 7.00 -12.63
N ALA A 84 15.63 6.10 -12.72
CA ALA A 84 16.49 5.95 -13.90
C ALA A 84 15.69 5.57 -15.15
N LEU A 85 14.82 4.55 -15.06
CA LEU A 85 13.98 4.11 -16.16
C LEU A 85 12.97 5.17 -16.59
N SER A 86 12.38 5.91 -15.65
CA SER A 86 11.49 7.03 -15.98
C SER A 86 12.20 8.11 -16.79
N LYS A 87 13.51 8.33 -16.58
CA LYS A 87 14.29 9.33 -17.32
C LYS A 87 14.52 8.90 -18.76
N ILE A 88 14.75 7.62 -19.01
CA ILE A 88 14.89 7.05 -20.36
C ILE A 88 13.58 7.21 -21.13
N VAL A 89 12.44 6.87 -20.51
CA VAL A 89 11.13 6.95 -21.15
C VAL A 89 10.76 8.39 -21.50
N ARG A 90 11.12 9.35 -20.65
CA ARG A 90 10.91 10.79 -20.92
C ARG A 90 11.60 11.28 -22.19
N TRP A 91 12.71 10.66 -22.59
CA TRP A 91 13.46 11.02 -23.81
C TRP A 91 12.96 10.29 -25.05
N SER A 92 12.09 9.30 -24.88
CA SER A 92 11.48 8.55 -25.97
C SER A 92 10.16 9.17 -26.45
N ALA A 93 9.71 8.77 -27.64
CA ALA A 93 8.38 9.13 -28.14
C ALA A 93 7.22 8.59 -27.28
N LEU A 94 7.50 7.67 -26.34
CA LEU A 94 6.50 7.07 -25.45
C LEU A 94 6.18 7.92 -24.21
N SER A 95 6.86 9.05 -24.02
CA SER A 95 6.66 9.95 -22.87
C SER A 95 5.18 10.36 -22.69
N GLY A 96 4.45 10.59 -23.79
CA GLY A 96 3.00 10.88 -23.72
C GLY A 96 2.17 9.70 -23.19
N MET A 97 2.44 8.50 -23.67
CA MET A 97 1.75 7.28 -23.24
C MET A 97 2.04 6.95 -21.77
N ASP A 98 3.31 7.09 -21.35
CA ASP A 98 3.72 6.89 -19.96
C ASP A 98 2.95 7.80 -18.98
N ARG A 99 2.73 9.06 -19.36
CA ARG A 99 1.97 10.01 -18.54
C ARG A 99 0.46 9.72 -18.55
N PHE A 100 -0.09 9.28 -19.68
CA PHE A 100 -1.50 8.88 -19.77
C PHE A 100 -1.78 7.64 -18.93
N LEU A 101 -0.96 6.59 -19.05
CA LEU A 101 -1.04 5.42 -18.19
C LEU A 101 -0.80 5.78 -16.72
N GLY A 102 0.08 6.75 -16.45
CA GLY A 102 0.30 7.30 -15.12
C GLY A 102 -0.96 7.97 -14.56
N ALA A 103 -1.75 8.67 -15.40
CA ALA A 103 -3.04 9.22 -15.00
C ALA A 103 -4.03 8.10 -14.60
N LEU A 104 -4.16 7.06 -15.43
CA LEU A 104 -5.04 5.92 -15.15
C LEU A 104 -4.66 5.20 -13.86
N PHE A 105 -3.36 4.95 -13.66
CA PHE A 105 -2.86 4.39 -12.43
C PHE A 105 -3.12 5.31 -11.24
N GLY A 106 -2.89 6.62 -11.40
CA GLY A 106 -3.19 7.64 -10.40
C GLY A 106 -4.67 7.68 -10.00
N THR A 107 -5.59 7.47 -10.96
CA THR A 107 -7.02 7.32 -10.69
C THR A 107 -7.29 6.08 -9.83
N GLY A 108 -6.80 4.90 -10.26
CA GLY A 108 -7.00 3.66 -9.51
C GLY A 108 -6.44 3.74 -8.09
N ARG A 109 -5.25 4.33 -7.92
CA ARG A 109 -4.64 4.59 -6.61
C ARG A 109 -5.47 5.58 -5.78
N GLY A 110 -6.01 6.63 -6.41
CA GLY A 110 -6.89 7.60 -5.74
C GLY A 110 -8.16 6.92 -5.22
N VAL A 111 -8.78 6.07 -6.04
CA VAL A 111 -9.94 5.27 -5.66
C VAL A 111 -9.61 4.34 -4.49
N LEU A 112 -8.49 3.64 -4.55
CA LEU A 112 -8.05 2.73 -3.50
C LEU A 112 -7.76 3.46 -2.19
N LEU A 113 -7.10 4.62 -2.22
CA LEU A 113 -6.83 5.43 -1.02
C LEU A 113 -8.13 5.94 -0.37
N VAL A 114 -9.10 6.38 -1.18
CA VAL A 114 -10.40 6.82 -0.67
C VAL A 114 -11.16 5.64 -0.08
N ALA A 115 -11.19 4.48 -0.75
CA ALA A 115 -11.84 3.27 -0.23
C ALA A 115 -11.27 2.85 1.12
N VAL A 116 -9.94 2.86 1.29
CA VAL A 116 -9.30 2.60 2.59
C VAL A 116 -9.69 3.67 3.62
N GLY A 117 -9.81 4.93 3.23
CA GLY A 117 -10.33 6.00 4.07
C GLY A 117 -11.79 5.77 4.50
N VAL A 118 -12.62 5.26 3.60
CA VAL A 118 -14.02 4.88 3.89
C VAL A 118 -14.07 3.75 4.93
N ILE A 119 -13.27 2.69 4.75
CA ILE A 119 -13.13 1.62 5.76
C ILE A 119 -12.76 2.19 7.12
N GLY A 120 -11.78 3.10 7.17
CA GLY A 120 -11.36 3.75 8.41
C GLY A 120 -12.43 4.64 9.02
N GLY A 121 -13.21 5.34 8.20
CA GLY A 121 -14.32 6.19 8.65
C GLY A 121 -15.50 5.40 9.22
N GLU A 122 -15.86 4.29 8.58
CA GLU A 122 -16.85 3.35 9.12
C GLU A 122 -16.38 2.74 10.45
N PHE A 123 -15.11 2.35 10.53
CA PHE A 123 -14.53 1.86 11.79
C PHE A 123 -14.54 2.93 12.91
N ALA A 124 -14.46 4.21 12.54
CA ALA A 124 -14.57 5.34 13.47
C ALA A 124 -16.03 5.71 13.82
N GLY A 125 -17.03 5.08 13.20
CA GLY A 125 -18.46 5.32 13.45
C GLY A 125 -19.05 6.53 12.71
N PHE A 126 -18.39 7.03 11.67
CA PHE A 126 -18.87 8.19 10.89
C PHE A 126 -20.09 7.87 10.01
N ASP A 127 -20.42 6.60 9.81
CA ASP A 127 -21.59 6.11 9.09
C ASP A 127 -22.93 6.60 9.69
N ASN A 128 -22.93 7.02 10.95
CA ASN A 128 -24.10 7.56 11.64
C ASN A 128 -24.26 9.09 11.52
N ASP A 129 -23.28 9.80 10.95
CA ASP A 129 -23.29 11.25 10.85
C ASP A 129 -24.00 11.76 9.58
N GLU A 130 -24.70 12.89 9.68
CA GLU A 130 -25.41 13.52 8.54
C GLU A 130 -24.48 13.82 7.35
N TRP A 131 -23.26 14.30 7.61
CA TRP A 131 -22.31 14.65 6.55
C TRP A 131 -21.81 13.43 5.75
N TRP A 132 -21.86 12.24 6.34
CA TRP A 132 -21.54 10.97 5.70
C TRP A 132 -22.73 10.45 4.90
N ALA A 133 -23.91 10.39 5.51
CA ALA A 133 -25.13 9.90 4.89
C ALA A 133 -25.59 10.73 3.68
N GLU A 134 -25.32 12.04 3.69
CA GLU A 134 -25.63 12.93 2.55
C GLU A 134 -24.63 12.83 1.39
N SER A 135 -23.49 12.15 1.56
CA SER A 135 -22.45 12.04 0.54
C SER A 135 -22.94 11.29 -0.68
N ARG A 136 -22.67 11.84 -1.87
CA ARG A 136 -22.96 11.16 -3.14
C ARG A 136 -21.84 10.22 -3.56
N LEU A 137 -20.62 10.48 -3.11
CA LEU A 137 -19.43 9.73 -3.54
C LEU A 137 -19.19 8.51 -2.66
N ILE A 138 -19.38 8.60 -1.34
CA ILE A 138 -19.10 7.51 -0.40
C ILE A 138 -19.73 6.17 -0.83
N PRO A 139 -21.01 6.08 -1.22
CA PRO A 139 -21.63 4.80 -1.60
C PRO A 139 -20.92 4.10 -2.78
N HIS A 140 -20.25 4.86 -3.66
CA HIS A 140 -19.50 4.28 -4.77
C HIS A 140 -18.16 3.69 -4.31
N PHE A 141 -17.55 4.26 -3.27
CA PHE A 141 -16.31 3.77 -2.67
C PHE A 141 -16.56 2.65 -1.66
N GLU A 142 -17.74 2.59 -1.04
CA GLU A 142 -18.18 1.48 -0.19
C GLU A 142 -18.12 0.14 -0.93
N VAL A 143 -18.52 0.09 -2.21
CA VAL A 143 -18.40 -1.13 -3.03
C VAL A 143 -16.94 -1.62 -3.11
N VAL A 144 -15.99 -0.70 -3.29
CA VAL A 144 -14.56 -1.02 -3.34
C VAL A 144 -14.04 -1.38 -1.95
N ALA A 145 -14.50 -0.68 -0.92
CA ALA A 145 -14.16 -0.93 0.48
C ALA A 145 -14.61 -2.32 0.93
N GLU A 146 -15.84 -2.72 0.62
CA GLU A 146 -16.37 -4.07 0.87
C GLU A 146 -15.54 -5.13 0.17
N TRP A 147 -15.20 -4.92 -1.11
CA TRP A 147 -14.34 -5.83 -1.85
C TRP A 147 -12.97 -6.01 -1.18
N ILE A 148 -12.36 -4.91 -0.69
CA ILE A 148 -11.12 -4.96 0.08
C ILE A 148 -11.31 -5.73 1.39
N LYS A 149 -12.39 -5.47 2.14
CA LYS A 149 -12.67 -6.16 3.42
C LYS A 149 -12.87 -7.66 3.25
N VAL A 150 -13.44 -8.10 2.12
CA VAL A 150 -13.62 -9.52 1.81
C VAL A 150 -12.30 -10.18 1.40
N MET A 151 -11.47 -9.49 0.60
CA MET A 151 -10.22 -10.05 0.09
C MET A 151 -9.04 -9.97 1.08
N ALA A 152 -9.03 -8.99 1.99
CA ALA A 152 -7.92 -8.78 2.90
C ALA A 152 -7.64 -9.96 3.86
N PRO A 153 -8.66 -10.62 4.47
CA PRO A 153 -8.46 -11.79 5.32
C PRO A 153 -7.85 -12.97 4.56
N GLU A 154 -8.31 -13.24 3.33
CA GLU A 154 -7.77 -14.33 2.50
C GLU A 154 -6.26 -14.14 2.25
N GLY A 155 -5.82 -12.88 2.07
CA GLY A 155 -4.40 -12.56 1.95
C GLY A 155 -3.60 -12.71 3.24
N LEU A 156 -4.24 -12.51 4.41
CA LEU A 156 -3.60 -12.69 5.72
C LEU A 156 -3.40 -14.17 6.04
N ASP A 157 -4.37 -15.02 5.74
CA ASP A 157 -4.29 -16.47 5.96
C ASP A 157 -3.15 -17.12 5.15
N VAL A 158 -2.85 -16.58 3.97
CA VAL A 158 -1.70 -17.02 3.14
C VAL A 158 -0.35 -16.63 3.76
N ILE A 159 -0.29 -15.56 4.56
CA ILE A 159 0.94 -15.03 5.17
C ILE A 159 1.12 -15.55 6.61
N LEU A 160 0.03 -15.88 7.31
CA LEU A 160 0.01 -16.46 8.66
C LEU A 160 -0.46 -17.93 8.60
N PRO A 161 0.43 -18.90 8.31
CA PRO A 161 0.09 -20.30 8.44
C PRO A 161 -0.07 -20.66 9.93
N ASP A 162 -1.32 -20.84 10.36
CA ASP A 162 -1.88 -21.69 11.42
C ASP A 162 -1.23 -21.71 12.83
N GLN A 163 -0.18 -20.94 13.12
CA GLN A 163 0.64 -21.12 14.33
C GLN A 163 0.00 -20.61 15.63
N GLU A 164 -1.16 -19.94 15.59
CA GLU A 164 -1.84 -19.43 16.80
C GLU A 164 -3.03 -20.28 17.28
N ALA A 165 -3.55 -21.20 16.46
CA ALA A 165 -4.70 -22.04 16.85
C ALA A 165 -4.34 -23.19 17.81
N GLU A 166 -3.07 -23.58 17.91
CA GLU A 166 -2.59 -24.70 18.73
C GLU A 166 -2.12 -24.27 20.14
N ALA A 167 -2.01 -22.96 20.41
CA ALA A 167 -1.38 -22.45 21.63
C ALA A 167 -2.34 -22.16 22.80
N LEU A 168 -3.66 -22.33 22.61
CA LEU A 168 -4.61 -22.22 23.72
C LEU A 168 -4.78 -23.60 24.38
N PRO A 169 -4.30 -23.81 25.62
CA PRO A 169 -4.62 -25.02 26.36
C PRO A 169 -6.14 -25.01 26.58
N VAL A 170 -6.85 -25.89 25.88
CA VAL A 170 -8.23 -26.22 26.23
C VAL A 170 -8.15 -26.97 27.56
N PRO A 171 -8.66 -26.40 28.68
CA PRO A 171 -8.73 -27.16 29.91
C PRO A 171 -9.66 -28.35 29.67
N VAL A 172 -9.09 -29.56 29.76
CA VAL A 172 -9.82 -30.84 29.82
C VAL A 172 -10.59 -30.95 31.13
#